data_AF-I7C6F8-F1
#
_entry.id   AF-I7C6F8-F1
#
_cell.length_a   1.000
_cell.length_b   1.000
_cell.length_c   1.000
_cell.angle_alpha   90.00
_cell.angle_beta   90.00
_cell.angle_gamma   90.00
#
_symmetry.space_group_name_H-M   'P 1'
#
loop_
_entity.id
_entity.type
_entity.pdbx_description
1 polymer ?
#
loop_
_entity_poly.entity_id
_entity_poly.type
_entity_poly.pdbx_seq_one_letter_code
_entity_poly.pdbx_strand_id
1 'polypeptide(L)'
;MTEKISVNSQAKLSEAITMMTRLFREKKFVVVSIRPGKDRTLDQNALWFAMYERIAKSTEMGDIEDVRRYCKLHLGVPIMRAGCAEFRTGWAESFIHLDYDVKLRLMGPCAMFGPDGFPVTRLFDRAQGCQYTDRIVAEFAPQGVFFGDLLSEEAA
;
A
#
# COMPACT_ATOMS: atom_id res chain seq x y z
N MET A 1 -21.71 1.49 0.68
CA MET A 1 -20.36 1.33 0.09
C MET A 1 -20.03 2.63 -0.61
N THR A 2 -18.89 3.24 -0.31
CA THR A 2 -18.44 4.47 -0.96
C THR A 2 -17.70 4.07 -2.24
N GLU A 3 -18.30 4.29 -3.41
CA GLU A 3 -17.60 4.08 -4.68
C GLU A 3 -16.58 5.21 -4.89
N LYS A 4 -15.31 4.84 -5.09
CA LYS A 4 -14.21 5.78 -5.36
C LYS A 4 -13.71 5.55 -6.78
N ILE A 5 -13.76 6.59 -7.62
CA ILE A 5 -13.22 6.59 -8.98
C ILE A 5 -12.07 7.58 -9.08
N SER A 6 -10.93 7.13 -9.65
CA SER A 6 -9.81 8.01 -9.98
C SER A 6 -10.01 8.57 -11.38
N VAL A 7 -10.16 9.89 -11.49
CA VAL A 7 -10.37 10.59 -12.76
C VAL A 7 -9.03 11.07 -13.28
N ASN A 8 -8.35 10.22 -14.06
CA ASN A 8 -7.00 10.46 -14.60
C ASN A 8 -6.97 10.59 -16.13
N SER A 9 -8.12 10.55 -16.79
CA SER A 9 -8.24 10.58 -18.25
C SER A 9 -9.63 11.03 -18.67
N GLN A 10 -9.79 11.45 -19.92
CA GLN A 10 -11.07 11.87 -20.47
C GLN A 10 -12.12 10.74 -20.42
N ALA A 11 -11.71 9.49 -20.63
CA ALA A 11 -12.59 8.34 -20.52
C ALA A 11 -13.11 8.15 -19.09
N LYS A 12 -12.22 8.24 -18.09
CA LYS A 12 -12.59 8.14 -16.67
C LYS A 12 -13.45 9.31 -16.19
N LEU A 13 -13.28 10.51 -16.78
CA LEU A 13 -14.15 11.65 -16.51
C LEU A 13 -15.59 11.36 -16.97
N SER A 14 -15.75 10.87 -18.20
CA SER A 14 -17.06 10.49 -18.73
C SER A 14 -17.72 9.41 -17.88
N GLU A 15 -16.96 8.38 -17.46
CA GLU A 15 -17.45 7.30 -16.59
C GLU A 15 -17.95 7.84 -15.24
N ALA A 16 -17.21 8.75 -14.61
CA ALA A 16 -17.62 9.37 -13.35
C ALA A 16 -18.93 10.17 -13.49
N ILE A 17 -19.08 10.93 -14.58
CA ILE A 17 -20.31 11.70 -14.87
C ILE A 17 -21.50 10.77 -15.09
N THR A 18 -21.31 9.67 -15.85
CA THR A 18 -22.36 8.68 -16.08
C THR A 18 -22.80 8.03 -14.78
N MET A 19 -21.86 7.63 -13.92
CA MET A 19 -22.14 7.03 -12.61
C MET A 19 -22.92 8.00 -11.71
N MET A 20 -22.48 9.25 -11.60
CA MET A 20 -23.16 10.30 -10.83
C MET A 20 -24.59 10.53 -11.34
N THR A 21 -24.77 10.62 -12.66
CA THR A 21 -26.08 10.82 -13.29
C THR A 21 -27.03 9.67 -12.99
N ARG A 22 -26.54 8.42 -13.07
CA ARG A 22 -27.33 7.22 -12.76
C ARG A 22 -27.76 7.20 -11.29
N LEU A 23 -26.84 7.43 -10.36
CA LEU A 23 -27.12 7.46 -8.93
C LEU A 23 -28.14 8.54 -8.57
N PHE A 24 -28.03 9.73 -9.18
CA PHE A 24 -28.99 10.81 -8.96
C PHE A 24 -30.39 10.45 -9.50
N ARG A 25 -30.48 9.83 -10.68
CA ARG A 25 -31.78 9.42 -11.25
C ARG A 25 -32.52 8.45 -10.33
N GLU A 26 -31.79 7.48 -9.77
CA GLU A 26 -32.32 6.43 -8.90
C GLU A 26 -32.65 6.93 -7.49
N LYS A 27 -31.75 7.69 -6.86
CA LYS A 27 -31.85 8.04 -5.43
C LYS A 27 -32.31 9.47 -5.18
N LYS A 28 -32.34 10.33 -6.20
CA LYS A 28 -32.68 11.77 -6.13
C LYS A 28 -31.74 12.65 -5.31
N PHE A 29 -30.76 12.07 -4.63
CA PHE A 29 -29.70 12.76 -3.90
C PHE A 29 -28.39 11.99 -4.04
N VAL A 30 -27.27 12.72 -4.22
CA VAL A 30 -25.92 12.16 -4.31
C VAL A 30 -24.97 13.06 -3.52
N VAL A 31 -24.17 12.47 -2.63
CA VAL A 31 -23.09 13.17 -1.94
C VAL A 31 -21.80 12.94 -2.72
N VAL A 32 -21.18 14.02 -3.20
CA VAL A 32 -19.95 13.97 -4.01
C VAL A 32 -18.80 14.57 -3.19
N SER A 33 -17.68 13.86 -3.11
CA SER A 33 -16.43 14.34 -2.51
C SER A 33 -15.37 14.41 -3.60
N ILE A 34 -14.97 15.63 -3.95
CA ILE A 34 -13.95 15.90 -4.97
C ILE A 34 -12.74 16.49 -4.26
N ARG A 35 -11.56 15.92 -4.51
CA ARG A 35 -10.28 16.47 -4.06
C ARG A 35 -9.41 16.71 -5.28
N PRO A 36 -8.90 17.94 -5.49
CA PRO A 36 -7.98 18.20 -6.59
C PRO A 36 -6.64 17.49 -6.35
N GLY A 37 -6.02 17.02 -7.44
CA GLY A 37 -4.75 16.30 -7.41
C GLY A 37 -4.90 14.80 -7.67
N LYS A 38 -3.78 14.17 -8.05
CA LYS A 38 -3.69 12.72 -8.22
C LYS A 38 -3.80 12.07 -6.84
N ASP A 39 -4.56 10.98 -6.74
CA ASP A 39 -4.61 10.21 -5.51
C ASP A 39 -3.26 9.52 -5.32
N ARG A 40 -2.33 10.23 -4.68
CA ARG A 40 -0.95 9.81 -4.43
C ARG A 40 -0.87 8.41 -3.80
N THR A 41 -1.93 7.98 -3.12
CA THR A 41 -2.07 6.64 -2.55
C THR A 41 -2.04 5.54 -3.61
N LEU A 42 -2.66 5.74 -4.78
CA LEU A 42 -2.69 4.75 -5.86
C LEU A 42 -1.32 4.63 -6.52
N ASP A 43 -0.64 5.75 -6.77
CA ASP A 43 0.70 5.75 -7.34
C ASP A 43 1.74 5.18 -6.38
N GLN A 44 1.63 5.48 -5.09
CA GLN A 44 2.52 4.91 -4.06
C GLN A 44 2.33 3.39 -3.94
N ASN A 45 1.09 2.90 -4.00
CA ASN A 45 0.85 1.46 -4.01
C ASN A 45 1.40 0.81 -5.27
N ALA A 46 1.18 1.40 -6.45
CA ALA A 46 1.73 0.91 -7.71
C ALA A 46 3.27 0.87 -7.68
N LEU A 47 3.91 1.94 -7.15
CA LEU A 47 5.34 2.01 -6.94
C LEU A 47 5.83 0.87 -6.04
N TRP A 48 5.21 0.67 -4.88
CA TRP A 48 5.63 -0.42 -3.98
C TRP A 48 5.47 -1.80 -4.62
N PHE A 49 4.39 -2.04 -5.37
CA PHE A 49 4.24 -3.29 -6.12
C PHE A 49 5.34 -3.48 -7.17
N ALA A 50 5.70 -2.43 -7.91
CA ALA A 50 6.82 -2.49 -8.86
C ALA A 50 8.16 -2.74 -8.16
N MET A 51 8.38 -2.16 -6.97
CA MET A 51 9.55 -2.43 -6.16
C MET A 51 9.59 -3.88 -5.68
N TYR A 52 8.47 -4.43 -5.19
CA TYR A 52 8.39 -5.84 -4.77
C TYR A 52 8.66 -6.80 -5.93
N GLU A 53 8.08 -6.51 -7.11
CA GLU A 53 8.34 -7.29 -8.31
C GLU A 53 9.82 -7.27 -8.69
N ARG A 54 10.47 -6.10 -8.62
CA ARG A 54 11.90 -5.96 -8.89
C ARG A 54 12.73 -6.78 -7.91
N ILE A 55 12.43 -6.69 -6.61
CA ILE A 55 13.14 -7.46 -5.58
C ILE A 55 12.95 -8.96 -5.80
N ALA A 56 11.73 -9.43 -6.08
CA ALA A 56 11.45 -10.84 -6.35
C ALA A 56 12.23 -11.37 -7.57
N LYS A 57 12.43 -10.53 -8.60
CA LYS A 57 13.22 -10.90 -9.79
C LYS A 57 14.74 -10.82 -9.57
N SER A 58 15.20 -10.01 -8.62
CA SER A 58 16.61 -9.73 -8.39
C SER A 58 17.20 -10.47 -7.19
N THR A 59 16.37 -11.18 -6.41
CA THR A 59 16.78 -11.87 -5.18
C THR A 59 16.16 -13.27 -5.10
N GLU A 60 16.62 -14.09 -4.16
CA GLU A 60 16.07 -15.45 -3.90
C GLU A 60 14.94 -15.45 -2.85
N MET A 61 14.29 -14.31 -2.61
CA MET A 61 13.28 -14.16 -1.55
C MET A 61 11.94 -14.83 -1.86
N GLY A 62 11.76 -15.37 -3.06
CA GLY A 62 10.51 -15.99 -3.49
C GLY A 62 9.69 -15.08 -4.40
N ASP A 63 8.37 -15.19 -4.30
CA ASP A 63 7.47 -14.44 -5.16
C ASP A 63 7.21 -13.01 -4.66
N ILE A 64 6.40 -12.25 -5.42
CA ILE A 64 6.06 -10.86 -5.09
C ILE A 64 5.35 -10.77 -3.72
N GLU A 65 4.51 -11.75 -3.38
CA GLU A 65 3.79 -11.76 -2.12
C GLU A 65 4.70 -12.12 -0.94
N ASP A 66 5.70 -12.97 -1.13
CA ASP A 66 6.73 -13.25 -0.12
C ASP A 66 7.56 -12.01 0.19
N VAL A 67 8.00 -11.29 -0.85
CA VAL A 67 8.68 -10.00 -0.70
C VAL A 67 7.78 -8.98 0.01
N ARG A 68 6.50 -8.90 -0.38
CA ARG A 68 5.53 -7.98 0.22
C ARG A 68 5.31 -8.28 1.70
N ARG A 69 5.17 -9.55 2.08
CA ARG A 69 5.04 -9.99 3.48
C ARG A 69 6.27 -9.60 4.29
N TYR A 70 7.46 -9.85 3.73
CA TYR A 70 8.73 -9.48 4.34
C TYR A 70 8.81 -7.97 4.57
N CYS A 71 8.59 -7.16 3.53
CA CYS A 71 8.69 -5.71 3.63
C CYS A 71 7.69 -5.13 4.64
N LYS A 72 6.44 -5.62 4.66
CA LYS A 72 5.46 -5.21 5.67
C LYS A 72 5.93 -5.52 7.09
N LEU A 73 6.43 -6.74 7.32
CA LEU A 73 6.84 -7.16 8.66
C LEU A 73 8.09 -6.43 9.15
N HIS A 74 9.12 -6.33 8.31
CA HIS A 74 10.45 -5.86 8.71
C HIS A 74 10.66 -4.36 8.53
N LEU A 75 9.95 -3.73 7.60
CA LEU A 75 10.11 -2.30 7.32
C LEU A 75 8.86 -1.54 7.78
N GLY A 76 7.67 -2.04 7.45
CA GLY A 76 6.43 -1.32 7.71
C GLY A 76 6.01 -1.31 9.18
N VAL A 77 6.07 -2.45 9.85
CA VAL A 77 5.70 -2.56 11.27
C VAL A 77 6.60 -1.68 12.15
N PRO A 78 7.94 -1.65 11.99
CA PRO A 78 8.78 -0.72 12.75
C PRO A 78 8.42 0.76 12.55
N ILE A 79 8.07 1.17 11.32
CA ILE A 79 7.60 2.54 11.04
C ILE A 79 6.33 2.86 11.83
N MET A 80 5.32 1.97 11.78
CA MET A 80 4.08 2.15 12.53
C MET A 80 4.33 2.19 14.04
N ARG A 81 5.17 1.28 14.55
CA ARG A 81 5.52 1.24 15.98
C ARG A 81 6.25 2.51 16.41
N ALA A 82 7.06 3.12 15.55
CA ALA A 82 7.72 4.37 15.87
C ALA A 82 6.73 5.54 15.91
N GLY A 83 5.83 5.64 14.91
CA GLY A 83 4.94 6.78 14.73
C GLY A 83 3.60 6.75 15.47
N CYS A 84 3.14 5.58 15.94
CA CYS A 84 1.83 5.44 16.57
C CYS A 84 1.92 4.62 17.87
N ALA A 85 1.65 5.28 19.01
CA ALA A 85 1.69 4.64 20.32
C ALA A 85 0.62 3.54 20.48
N GLU A 86 -0.59 3.79 19.97
CA GLU A 86 -1.69 2.81 20.01
C GLU A 86 -1.35 1.55 19.22
N PHE A 87 -0.84 1.71 17.99
CA PHE A 87 -0.37 0.58 17.18
C PHE A 87 0.76 -0.19 17.87
N ARG A 88 1.71 0.53 18.51
CA ARG A 88 2.82 -0.08 19.24
C ARG A 88 2.33 -0.96 20.39
N THR A 89 1.37 -0.46 21.18
CA THR A 89 0.78 -1.21 22.29
C THR A 89 0.03 -2.44 21.77
N GLY A 90 -0.88 -2.26 20.81
CA GLY A 90 -1.65 -3.37 20.25
C GLY A 90 -0.76 -4.45 19.60
N TRP A 91 0.32 -4.04 18.92
CA TRP A 91 1.32 -4.98 18.39
C TRP A 91 2.05 -5.73 19.50
N ALA A 92 2.49 -5.05 20.56
CA ALA A 92 3.18 -5.68 21.68
C ALA A 92 2.26 -6.68 22.40
N GLU A 93 0.98 -6.36 22.54
CA GLU A 93 0.02 -7.24 23.19
C GLU A 93 -0.37 -8.43 22.32
N SER A 94 -0.53 -8.25 21.00
CA SER A 94 -1.15 -9.27 20.13
C SER A 94 -0.16 -10.08 19.28
N PHE A 95 0.97 -9.48 18.91
CA PHE A 95 1.90 -10.11 17.96
C PHE A 95 3.19 -10.59 18.61
N ILE A 96 3.59 -10.10 19.80
CA ILE A 96 4.93 -10.39 20.33
C ILE A 96 5.20 -11.89 20.50
N HIS A 97 4.18 -12.62 20.97
CA HIS A 97 4.22 -14.04 21.31
C HIS A 97 3.95 -14.97 20.12
N LEU A 98 3.67 -14.43 18.93
CA LEU A 98 3.51 -15.24 17.73
C LEU A 98 4.88 -15.62 17.16
N ASP A 99 4.99 -16.83 16.62
CA ASP A 99 6.18 -17.27 15.90
C ASP A 99 6.41 -16.42 14.64
N TYR A 100 7.67 -16.38 14.19
CA TYR A 100 8.07 -15.59 13.03
C TYR A 100 7.26 -15.94 11.77
N ASP A 101 7.09 -17.24 11.48
CA ASP A 101 6.36 -17.69 10.30
C ASP A 101 4.87 -17.32 10.36
N VAL A 102 4.31 -17.32 11.58
CA VAL A 102 2.93 -16.87 11.80
C VAL A 102 2.82 -15.37 11.55
N LYS A 103 3.74 -14.56 12.08
CA LYS A 103 3.80 -13.11 11.82
C LYS A 103 3.88 -12.82 10.33
N LEU A 104 4.78 -13.51 9.62
CA LEU A 104 5.01 -13.32 8.19
C LEU A 104 3.77 -13.71 7.36
N ARG A 105 3.15 -14.86 7.67
CA ARG A 105 1.91 -15.32 7.02
C ARG A 105 0.78 -14.30 7.18
N LEU A 106 0.62 -13.71 8.37
CA LEU A 106 -0.44 -12.73 8.64
C LEU A 106 -0.25 -11.40 7.88
N MET A 107 0.94 -11.09 7.38
CA MET A 107 1.17 -9.91 6.53
C MET A 107 0.60 -10.07 5.10
N GLY A 108 0.32 -11.31 4.70
CA GLY A 108 -0.23 -11.66 3.39
C GLY A 108 -1.71 -12.04 3.44
N PRO A 109 -2.28 -12.49 2.30
CA PRO A 109 -3.67 -12.87 2.21
C PRO A 109 -4.05 -13.94 3.26
N CYS A 110 -5.07 -13.67 4.06
CA CYS A 110 -5.61 -14.63 5.02
C CYS A 110 -7.09 -14.39 5.33
N ALA A 111 -7.78 -15.40 5.86
CA ALA A 111 -9.21 -15.31 6.14
C ALA A 111 -9.56 -14.22 7.19
N MET A 112 -8.62 -13.88 8.08
CA MET A 112 -8.85 -12.92 9.17
C MET A 112 -8.76 -11.47 8.69
N PHE A 113 -7.80 -11.14 7.82
CA PHE A 113 -7.54 -9.76 7.39
C PHE A 113 -7.85 -9.51 5.91
N GLY A 114 -8.30 -10.54 5.19
CA GLY A 114 -8.66 -10.47 3.79
C GLY A 114 -7.46 -10.55 2.84
N PRO A 115 -7.62 -10.12 1.58
CA PRO A 115 -6.64 -10.32 0.52
C PRO A 115 -5.34 -9.53 0.70
N ASP A 116 -5.36 -8.50 1.55
CA ASP A 116 -4.20 -7.65 1.81
C ASP A 116 -3.46 -7.99 3.09
N GLY A 117 -3.92 -8.97 3.87
CA GLY A 117 -3.33 -9.28 5.17
C GLY A 117 -3.42 -8.14 6.19
N PHE A 118 -2.62 -8.24 7.25
CA PHE A 118 -2.62 -7.28 8.35
C PHE A 118 -2.36 -5.85 7.83
N PRO A 119 -3.20 -4.85 8.17
CA PRO A 119 -3.12 -3.52 7.60
C PRO A 119 -1.97 -2.72 8.21
N VAL A 120 -0.78 -2.80 7.59
CA VAL A 120 0.38 -1.99 7.98
C VAL A 120 0.49 -0.76 7.08
N THR A 121 0.79 -0.97 5.80
CA THR A 121 1.03 0.11 4.83
C THR A 121 -0.23 0.94 4.53
N ARG A 122 -1.43 0.37 4.73
CA ARG A 122 -2.70 1.09 4.60
C ARG A 122 -2.91 2.13 5.70
N LEU A 123 -2.27 1.96 6.85
CA LEU A 123 -2.38 2.89 7.97
C LEU A 123 -1.37 4.04 7.91
N PHE A 124 -0.46 4.03 6.93
CA PHE A 124 0.55 5.06 6.80
C PHE A 124 -0.06 6.43 6.54
N ASP A 125 0.47 7.42 7.24
CA ASP A 125 0.44 8.79 6.76
C ASP A 125 1.43 8.99 5.60
N ARG A 126 1.41 10.19 5.01
CA ARG A 126 2.27 10.52 3.87
C ARG A 126 3.76 10.42 4.20
N ALA A 127 4.18 10.81 5.40
CA ALA A 127 5.59 10.80 5.80
C ALA A 127 6.09 9.37 6.01
N GLN A 128 5.29 8.55 6.67
CA GLN A 128 5.53 7.12 6.86
C GLN A 128 5.60 6.38 5.52
N GLY A 129 4.73 6.72 4.55
CA GLY A 129 4.79 6.16 3.21
C GLY A 129 6.09 6.47 2.47
N CYS A 130 6.60 7.71 2.59
CA CYS A 130 7.91 8.06 2.01
C CYS A 130 9.04 7.31 2.71
N GLN A 131 9.03 7.29 4.04
CA GLN A 131 9.99 6.56 4.85
C GLN A 131 10.02 5.07 4.48
N TYR A 132 8.87 4.48 4.18
CA TYR A 132 8.79 3.08 3.78
C TYR A 132 9.47 2.83 2.43
N THR A 133 9.25 3.69 1.43
CA THR A 133 9.97 3.65 0.15
C THR A 133 11.48 3.73 0.37
N ASP A 134 11.94 4.70 1.16
CA ASP A 134 13.36 4.90 1.45
C ASP A 134 13.98 3.67 2.15
N ARG A 135 13.24 3.06 3.07
CA ARG A 135 13.68 1.85 3.80
C ARG A 135 13.79 0.64 2.88
N ILE A 136 12.89 0.47 1.91
CA ILE A 136 13.01 -0.59 0.90
C ILE A 136 14.29 -0.39 0.08
N VAL A 137 14.54 0.83 -0.40
CA VAL A 137 15.76 1.12 -1.16
C VAL A 137 17.00 0.84 -0.31
N ALA A 138 17.03 1.32 0.93
CA ALA A 138 18.17 1.14 1.82
C ALA A 138 18.46 -0.34 2.14
N GLU A 139 17.42 -1.18 2.24
CA GLU A 139 17.57 -2.61 2.51
C GLU A 139 18.08 -3.38 1.29
N PHE A 140 17.51 -3.10 0.11
CA PHE A 140 17.69 -3.96 -1.07
C PHE A 140 18.68 -3.43 -2.10
N ALA A 141 18.96 -2.12 -2.14
CA ALA A 141 19.97 -1.59 -3.05
C ALA A 141 21.38 -2.16 -2.77
N PRO A 142 21.82 -2.34 -1.51
CA PRO A 142 23.10 -3.01 -1.22
C PRO A 142 23.13 -4.48 -1.66
N GLN A 143 21.97 -5.11 -1.82
CA GLN A 143 21.82 -6.50 -2.29
C GLN A 143 21.82 -6.59 -3.82
N GLY A 144 22.08 -5.48 -4.53
CA GLY A 144 22.15 -5.43 -5.99
C GLY A 144 20.82 -5.10 -6.69
N VAL A 145 19.77 -4.75 -5.94
CA VAL A 145 18.48 -4.38 -6.54
C VAL A 145 18.50 -2.92 -6.99
N PHE A 146 18.28 -2.67 -8.28
CA PHE A 146 18.24 -1.33 -8.86
C PHE A 146 16.82 -0.76 -8.88
N PHE A 147 16.63 0.43 -8.28
CA PHE A 147 15.35 1.16 -8.20
C PHE A 147 15.35 2.51 -8.93
N GLY A 148 16.45 2.94 -9.54
CA GLY A 148 16.59 4.31 -10.05
C GLY A 148 15.57 4.68 -11.13
N ASP A 149 15.15 3.70 -11.93
CA ASP A 149 14.10 3.83 -12.95
C ASP A 149 12.68 3.91 -12.38
N LEU A 150 12.45 3.33 -11.19
CA LEU A 150 11.16 3.39 -10.51
C LEU A 150 10.97 4.67 -9.69
N LEU A 151 12.07 5.33 -9.33
CA LEU A 151 12.09 6.51 -8.47
C LEU A 151 12.32 7.82 -9.24
N SER A 152 12.59 7.76 -10.55
CA SER A 152 12.76 8.96 -11.38
C SER A 152 11.42 9.68 -11.59
N GLU A 153 11.46 11.02 -11.61
CA GLU A 153 10.27 11.87 -11.79
C GLU A 153 9.57 11.65 -13.14
N GLU A 154 10.23 11.04 -14.13
CA GLU A 154 9.66 10.73 -15.44
C GLU A 154 8.61 9.61 -15.40
N ALA A 155 8.53 8.84 -14.31
CA ALA A 155 7.54 7.79 -14.10
C ALA A 155 6.31 8.22 -13.27
N ALA A 156 6.24 9.49 -12.83
CA ALA A 156 5.23 10.03 -11.91
C ALA A 156 4.01 10.67 -12.61
#